data_AF-A0A7J9XXX2-F1
#
_entry.id   AF-A0A7J9XXX2-F1
#
_cell.length_a   1.000
_cell.length_b   1.000
_cell.length_c   1.000
_cell.angle_alpha   90.00
_cell.angle_beta   90.00
_cell.angle_gamma   90.00
#
_symmetry.space_group_name_H-M   'P 1'
#
loop_
_entity.id
_entity.type
_entity.pdbx_description
1 polymer ?
#
loop_
_entity_poly.entity_id
_entity_poly.type
_entity_poly.pdbx_seq_one_letter_code
_entity_poly.pdbx_strand_id
1 'polypeptide(L)'
;MTAESGPAIPRRRLGTELRRLREDAGLKIEAIAAELECSVSKVSRLETGKGIPKIRDVRDLLDRYGVEDPQQRDRVMGWARRGQSQGWWTEYSDVLAPDPHDPLTAMQLERYLALEADARRIES
;
A
#
# COMPACT_ATOMS: atom_id res chain seq x y z
N MET A 1 -16.49 9.32 -18.92
CA MET A 1 -16.06 7.91 -18.85
C MET A 1 -14.54 7.94 -18.70
N THR A 2 -13.89 7.64 -17.57
CA THR A 2 -13.90 6.39 -16.80
C THR A 2 -13.30 6.64 -15.41
N ALA A 3 -14.06 6.37 -14.34
CA ALA A 3 -13.54 6.38 -12.98
C ALA A 3 -13.87 5.06 -12.29
N GLU A 4 -13.51 3.90 -12.84
CA GLU A 4 -14.03 2.62 -12.30
C GLU A 4 -13.01 1.48 -12.29
N SER A 5 -11.81 1.73 -11.77
CA SER A 5 -10.94 0.63 -11.36
C SER A 5 -10.09 1.11 -10.21
N GLY A 6 -10.55 0.90 -8.99
CA GLY A 6 -9.75 1.13 -7.79
C GLY A 6 -8.39 0.40 -7.87
N PRO A 7 -7.46 0.71 -6.96
CA PRO A 7 -6.07 0.25 -6.99
C PRO A 7 -5.92 -1.28 -6.99
N ALA A 8 -6.98 -2.01 -6.66
CA ALA A 8 -7.06 -3.46 -6.69
C ALA A 8 -6.73 -4.05 -8.08
N ILE A 9 -7.22 -3.48 -9.18
CA ILE A 9 -6.96 -4.04 -10.51
C ILE A 9 -5.48 -3.88 -10.91
N PRO A 10 -4.86 -2.68 -10.81
CA PRO A 10 -3.43 -2.53 -11.00
C PRO A 10 -2.58 -3.43 -10.09
N ARG A 11 -2.95 -3.58 -8.80
CA ARG A 11 -2.22 -4.46 -7.86
C ARG A 11 -2.28 -5.93 -8.28
N ARG A 12 -3.45 -6.42 -8.69
CA ARG A 12 -3.60 -7.81 -9.17
C ARG A 12 -2.74 -8.05 -10.42
N ARG A 13 -2.79 -7.14 -11.41
CA ARG A 13 -1.96 -7.25 -12.62
C ARG A 13 -0.47 -7.23 -12.31
N LEU A 14 -0.05 -6.32 -11.42
CA LEU A 14 1.32 -6.26 -10.93
C LEU A 14 1.75 -7.58 -10.29
N GLY A 15 0.96 -8.10 -9.35
CA GLY A 15 1.30 -9.33 -8.65
C GLY A 15 1.43 -10.53 -9.59
N THR A 16 0.45 -10.71 -10.50
CA THR A 16 0.50 -11.77 -11.50
C THR A 16 1.77 -11.68 -12.37
N GLU A 17 2.14 -10.49 -12.84
CA GLU A 17 3.36 -10.36 -13.66
C GLU A 17 4.64 -10.57 -12.84
N LEU A 18 4.73 -10.04 -11.62
CA LEU A 18 5.88 -10.29 -10.74
C LEU A 18 6.08 -11.77 -10.46
N ARG A 19 4.99 -12.49 -10.19
CA ARG A 19 5.03 -13.94 -9.98
C ARG A 19 5.52 -14.67 -11.24
N ARG A 20 4.97 -14.31 -12.40
CA ARG A 20 5.36 -14.89 -13.70
C ARG A 20 6.84 -14.68 -13.96
N LEU A 21 7.34 -13.46 -13.78
CA LEU A 21 8.76 -13.12 -13.94
C LEU A 21 9.67 -13.92 -13.00
N ARG A 22 9.27 -14.11 -11.73
CA ARG A 22 10.02 -14.95 -10.79
C ARG A 22 10.09 -16.40 -11.25
N GLU A 23 8.95 -16.95 -11.68
CA GLU A 23 8.84 -18.33 -12.14
C GLU A 23 9.64 -18.55 -13.44
N ASP A 24 9.58 -17.62 -14.38
CA ASP A 24 10.36 -17.62 -15.63
C ASP A 24 11.88 -17.54 -15.34
N ALA A 25 12.28 -16.80 -14.30
CA ALA A 25 13.66 -16.74 -13.84
C ALA A 25 14.11 -17.97 -13.03
N GLY A 26 13.20 -18.92 -12.73
CA GLY A 26 13.51 -20.12 -11.95
C GLY A 26 13.82 -19.85 -10.46
N LEU A 27 13.39 -18.70 -9.94
CA LEU A 27 13.76 -18.23 -8.60
C LEU A 27 12.74 -18.64 -7.53
N LYS A 28 13.24 -19.11 -6.39
CA LYS A 28 12.40 -19.40 -5.21
C LYS A 28 12.13 -18.13 -4.43
N ILE A 29 10.91 -17.97 -3.91
CA ILE A 29 10.50 -16.77 -3.18
C ILE A 29 11.35 -16.55 -1.91
N GLU A 30 11.80 -17.62 -1.26
CA GLU A 30 12.67 -17.58 -0.08
C GLU A 30 14.05 -17.02 -0.40
N ALA A 31 14.62 -17.37 -1.55
CA ALA A 31 15.91 -16.85 -2.00
C ALA A 31 15.81 -15.34 -2.27
N ILE A 32 14.75 -14.90 -2.93
CA ILE A 32 14.50 -13.48 -3.21
C ILE A 32 14.31 -12.68 -1.93
N ALA A 33 13.54 -13.22 -0.99
CA ALA A 33 13.32 -12.58 0.29
C ALA A 33 14.63 -12.42 1.08
N ALA A 34 15.47 -13.46 1.11
CA ALA A 34 16.78 -13.42 1.76
C ALA A 34 17.72 -12.39 1.12
N GLU A 35 17.81 -12.36 -0.21
CA GLU A 35 18.68 -11.43 -0.93
C GLU A 35 18.23 -9.97 -0.85
N LEU A 36 16.92 -9.73 -0.81
CA LEU A 36 16.35 -8.38 -0.62
C LEU A 36 16.20 -8.00 0.86
N GLU A 37 16.77 -8.80 1.77
CA GLU A 37 16.73 -8.60 3.23
C GLU A 37 15.32 -8.30 3.75
N CYS A 38 14.33 -9.05 3.26
CA CYS A 38 12.93 -8.85 3.58
C CYS A 38 12.20 -10.16 3.89
N SER A 39 10.95 -10.07 4.38
CA SER A 39 10.18 -11.29 4.67
C SER A 39 9.59 -11.91 3.41
N VAL A 40 9.52 -13.25 3.37
CA VAL A 40 8.80 -14.01 2.34
C VAL A 40 7.36 -13.52 2.20
N SER A 41 6.71 -13.20 3.32
CA SER A 41 5.36 -12.64 3.37
C SER A 41 5.24 -11.29 2.65
N LYS A 42 6.29 -10.45 2.63
CA LYS A 42 6.30 -9.19 1.88
C LYS A 42 6.30 -9.47 0.38
N VAL A 43 7.20 -10.32 -0.09
CA VAL A 43 7.29 -10.70 -1.52
C VAL A 43 5.99 -11.37 -1.98
N SER A 44 5.44 -12.28 -1.19
CA SER A 44 4.18 -12.99 -1.48
C SER A 44 3.00 -12.03 -1.60
N ARG A 45 2.89 -11.02 -0.74
CA ARG A 45 1.82 -10.01 -0.83
C ARG A 45 1.93 -9.16 -2.09
N LEU A 46 3.14 -8.88 -2.57
CA LEU A 46 3.36 -8.18 -3.83
C LEU A 46 2.96 -9.08 -5.02
N GLU A 47 3.44 -10.32 -5.06
CA GLU A 47 3.11 -11.31 -6.10
C GLU A 47 1.64 -11.72 -6.14
N THR A 48 0.90 -11.53 -5.04
CA THR A 48 -0.55 -11.80 -5.00
C THR A 48 -1.41 -10.54 -5.16
N GLY A 49 -0.80 -9.37 -5.31
CA GLY A 49 -1.50 -8.08 -5.42
C GLY A 49 -2.28 -7.70 -4.14
N LYS A 50 -1.97 -8.32 -3.01
CA LYS A 50 -2.60 -8.04 -1.70
C LYS A 50 -1.90 -6.92 -0.94
N GLY A 51 -0.65 -6.63 -1.27
CA GLY A 51 0.13 -5.53 -0.69
C GLY A 51 0.01 -4.22 -1.48
N ILE A 52 0.25 -3.10 -0.80
CA ILE A 52 0.48 -1.80 -1.46
C ILE A 52 1.92 -1.83 -2.03
N PRO A 53 2.11 -1.67 -3.34
CA PRO A 53 3.44 -1.77 -3.93
C PRO A 53 4.25 -0.50 -3.67
N LYS A 54 5.44 -0.64 -3.08
CA LYS A 54 6.43 0.45 -3.08
C LYS A 54 7.22 0.41 -4.38
N ILE A 55 7.44 1.57 -5.01
CA ILE A 55 8.20 1.69 -6.26
C ILE A 55 9.61 1.08 -6.13
N ARG A 56 10.25 1.25 -4.98
CA ARG A 56 11.55 0.63 -4.68
C ARG A 56 11.46 -0.90 -4.69
N ASP A 57 10.53 -1.48 -3.94
CA ASP A 57 10.38 -2.93 -3.86
C ASP A 57 10.12 -3.56 -5.24
N VAL A 58 9.29 -2.92 -6.08
CA VAL A 58 9.01 -3.43 -7.44
C VAL A 58 10.25 -3.35 -8.33
N ARG A 59 11.06 -2.29 -8.22
CA ARG A 59 12.32 -2.14 -8.97
C ARG A 59 13.33 -3.22 -8.58
N ASP A 60 13.53 -3.40 -7.27
CA ASP A 60 14.50 -4.38 -6.74
C ASP A 60 14.11 -5.81 -7.16
N LEU A 61 12.79 -6.11 -7.19
CA LEU A 61 12.29 -7.38 -7.73
C LEU A 61 12.53 -7.53 -9.23
N LEU A 62 12.30 -6.50 -10.03
CA LEU A 62 12.56 -6.54 -11.48
C LEU A 62 14.05 -6.76 -11.79
N ASP A 63 14.93 -6.12 -11.03
CA ASP A 63 16.38 -6.31 -11.13
C ASP A 63 16.73 -7.76 -10.78
N ARG A 64 16.14 -8.30 -9.71
CA ARG A 64 16.44 -9.65 -9.27
C ARG A 64 15.90 -10.73 -10.21
N TYR A 65 14.76 -10.48 -10.83
CA TYR A 65 14.17 -11.35 -11.85
C TYR A 65 14.85 -11.22 -13.22
N GLY A 66 15.85 -10.35 -13.37
CA GLY A 66 16.62 -10.21 -14.62
C GLY A 66 15.86 -9.49 -15.74
N VAL A 67 14.92 -8.61 -15.40
CA VAL A 67 14.16 -7.86 -16.42
C VAL A 67 14.97 -6.68 -16.91
N GLU A 68 15.57 -6.81 -18.10
CA GLU A 68 16.41 -5.78 -18.72
C GLU A 68 15.64 -4.91 -19.72
N ASP A 69 14.58 -5.43 -20.36
CA ASP A 69 13.81 -4.69 -21.37
C ASP A 69 13.13 -3.45 -20.75
N PRO A 70 13.50 -2.22 -21.17
CA PRO A 70 12.92 -0.99 -20.64
C PRO A 70 11.41 -0.92 -20.82
N GLN A 71 10.86 -1.43 -21.93
CA GLN A 71 9.42 -1.37 -22.19
C GLN A 71 8.64 -2.28 -21.24
N GLN A 72 9.16 -3.47 -20.95
CA GLN A 72 8.57 -4.36 -19.94
C GLN A 72 8.66 -3.74 -18.55
N ARG A 73 9.82 -3.19 -18.17
CA ARG A 73 9.99 -2.52 -16.87
C ARG A 73 8.99 -1.37 -16.71
N ASP A 74 8.87 -0.49 -17.69
CA ASP A 74 7.95 0.65 -17.65
C ASP A 74 6.49 0.24 -17.49
N ARG A 75 6.10 -0.85 -18.15
CA ARG A 75 4.75 -1.42 -18.04
C ARG A 75 4.46 -1.91 -16.62
N VAL A 76 5.38 -2.67 -16.02
CA VAL A 76 5.25 -3.20 -14.66
C VAL A 76 5.24 -2.05 -13.64
N MET A 77 6.17 -1.11 -13.79
CA MET A 77 6.24 0.09 -12.95
C MET A 77 4.99 0.97 -13.09
N GLY A 78 4.35 0.99 -14.27
CA GLY A 78 3.06 1.64 -14.48
C GLY A 78 1.94 1.05 -13.64
N TRP A 79 1.88 -0.28 -13.46
CA TRP A 79 0.93 -0.91 -12.54
C TRP A 79 1.26 -0.61 -11.09
N ALA A 80 2.54 -0.60 -10.72
CA ALA A 80 2.98 -0.22 -9.37
C ALA A 80 2.50 1.18 -8.99
N ARG A 81 2.74 2.19 -9.84
CA ARG A 81 2.28 3.57 -9.61
C ARG A 81 0.77 3.67 -9.44
N ARG A 82 -0.01 3.03 -10.32
CA ARG A 82 -1.48 3.01 -10.21
C ARG A 82 -1.98 2.20 -9.01
N GLY A 83 -1.21 1.22 -8.55
CA GLY A 83 -1.52 0.38 -7.39
C GLY A 83 -1.28 1.08 -6.05
N GLN A 84 -0.56 2.20 -6.03
CA GLN A 84 -0.35 2.99 -4.81
C GLN A 84 -1.60 3.77 -4.38
N SER A 85 -2.56 3.96 -5.27
CA SER A 85 -3.73 4.83 -5.07
C SER A 85 -4.80 4.22 -4.13
N GLN A 86 -4.45 3.96 -2.86
CA GLN A 86 -5.35 3.82 -1.69
C GLN A 86 -4.48 4.15 -0.47
N GLY A 87 -4.63 5.25 0.24
CA GLY A 87 -5.61 6.31 0.11
C GLY A 87 -5.20 7.54 0.92
N TRP A 88 -6.09 8.53 0.91
CA TRP A 88 -6.18 9.77 1.69
C TRP A 88 -5.70 9.79 3.15
N TRP A 89 -5.30 8.66 3.74
CA TRP A 89 -4.81 8.58 5.12
C TRP A 89 -3.29 8.71 5.26
N THR A 90 -2.50 8.43 4.22
CA THR A 90 -1.03 8.51 4.32
C THR A 90 -0.51 9.94 4.15
N GLU A 91 -1.25 10.80 3.45
CA GLU A 91 -0.96 12.24 3.36
C GLU A 91 -1.50 13.03 4.57
N TYR A 92 -2.31 12.41 5.43
CA TYR A 92 -2.86 13.04 6.63
C TYR A 92 -2.20 12.56 7.94
N SER A 93 -1.41 11.47 7.94
CA SER A 93 -0.70 11.05 9.16
C SER A 93 0.49 11.94 9.52
N ASP A 94 1.10 12.60 8.52
CA ASP A 94 2.16 13.58 8.74
C ASP A 94 1.60 14.97 9.10
N VAL A 95 0.30 15.21 8.89
CA VAL A 95 -0.41 16.49 9.18
C VAL A 95 -1.31 16.39 10.42
N LEU A 96 -1.52 15.19 10.97
CA LEU A 96 -2.30 14.94 12.20
C LEU A 96 -1.43 14.27 13.28
N ALA A 97 -0.22 14.78 13.52
CA ALA A 97 0.17 14.88 14.91
C ALA A 97 -0.74 15.98 15.50
N PRO A 98 -1.69 15.68 16.41
CA PRO A 98 -2.41 16.75 17.07
C PRO A 98 -1.37 17.61 17.78
N ASP A 99 -1.23 18.85 17.35
CA ASP A 99 -0.45 19.85 18.07
C ASP A 99 -1.15 20.04 19.43
N PRO A 100 -0.50 19.71 20.56
CA PRO A 100 -1.07 19.92 21.89
C PRO A 100 -1.34 21.41 22.20
N HIS A 101 -0.97 22.34 21.31
CA HIS A 101 -1.20 23.78 21.42
C HIS A 101 -2.15 24.37 20.37
N ASP A 102 -2.80 23.57 19.51
CA ASP A 102 -3.81 24.08 18.56
C ASP A 102 -5.19 24.23 19.24
N PRO A 103 -5.71 25.47 19.42
CA PRO A 103 -6.99 25.71 20.09
C PRO A 103 -8.22 25.18 19.33
N LEU A 104 -8.12 24.85 18.04
CA LEU A 104 -9.23 24.25 17.28
C LEU A 104 -9.44 22.76 17.61
N THR A 105 -8.39 22.04 18.05
CA THR A 105 -8.49 20.63 18.46
C THR A 105 -9.16 20.49 19.83
N ALA A 106 -8.87 21.43 20.74
CA ALA A 106 -9.51 21.50 22.06
C ALA A 106 -11.02 21.76 21.96
N MET A 107 -11.45 22.60 21.01
CA MET A 107 -12.85 22.99 20.85
C MET A 107 -13.73 21.86 20.27
N GLN A 108 -13.14 20.87 19.58
CA GLN A 108 -13.86 19.69 19.08
C GLN A 108 -13.99 18.57 20.12
N LEU A 109 -13.05 18.45 21.05
CA LEU A 109 -13.09 17.43 22.11
C LEU A 109 -14.19 17.70 23.14
N GLU A 110 -14.43 18.97 23.51
CA GLU A 110 -15.56 19.32 24.39
C GLU A 110 -16.91 19.00 23.74
N ARG A 111 -17.05 19.19 22.43
CA ARG A 111 -18.27 18.84 21.69
C ARG A 111 -18.51 17.32 21.62
N TYR A 112 -17.44 16.52 21.62
CA TYR A 112 -17.55 15.06 21.63
C TYR A 112 -17.89 14.50 23.02
N LEU A 113 -17.27 15.05 24.08
CA LEU A 113 -17.56 14.67 25.47
C LEU A 113 -18.97 15.10 25.92
N ALA A 114 -19.50 16.20 25.37
CA ALA A 114 -20.89 16.62 25.62
C ALA A 114 -21.94 15.64 25.04
N LEU A 115 -21.60 14.89 23.98
CA LEU A 115 -22.48 13.87 23.39
C LEU A 115 -22.46 12.55 24.19
N GLU A 116 -21.36 12.21 24.86
CA GLU A 116 -21.29 11.01 25.71
C GLU A 116 -21.99 11.22 27.07
N ALA A 117 -22.12 12.46 27.54
CA ALA A 117 -22.80 12.78 28.79
C ALA A 117 -24.33 12.64 28.73
N ASP A 118 -24.95 12.70 27.55
CA ASP A 118 -26.41 12.51 27.40
C ASP A 118 -26.83 11.05 27.17
N ALA A 119 -25.88 10.13 26.94
CA ALA A 119 -26.18 8.71 26.77
C ALA A 119 -26.38 7.94 28.09
N ARG A 120 -26.35 8.62 29.25
CA ARG A 120 -26.60 8.03 30.58
C ARG A 120 -27.91 8.47 31.25
N ARG A 121 -28.94 8.80 30.47
CA ARG A 121 -30.30 9.08 30.99
C ARG A 121 -31.40 8.15 30.47
N ILE A 122 -31.11 7.16 29.64
CA ILE A 122 -32.11 6.16 29.21
C ILE A 122 -31.60 4.74 29.50
N GLU A 123 -31.35 4.46 30.78
CA GLU A 123 -31.57 3.12 31.33
C GLU A 123 -32.43 3.33 32.59
N SER A 124 -33.75 3.24 32.41
CA SER A 124 -34.76 3.02 33.45
C SER A 124 -35.60 1.83 33.04
#